data_AF-A0A5C3Q1S4-F1
#
_entry.id   AF-A0A5C3Q1S4-F1
#
_cell.length_a   1.000
_cell.length_b   1.000
_cell.length_c   1.000
_cell.angle_alpha   90.00
_cell.angle_beta   90.00
_cell.angle_gamma   90.00
#
_symmetry.space_group_name_H-M   'P 1'
#
loop_
_entity.id
_entity.type
_entity.pdbx_description
1 polymer ?
#
loop_
_entity_poly.entity_id
_entity_poly.type
_entity_poly.pdbx_seq_one_letter_code
_entity_poly.pdbx_strand_id
1 'polypeptide(L)'
;LQSLETNLVEVNFDAENPLIFELTFDRVVSKAGVNGTVYASFDHTFKSPGFVVPILGTANSGRIPNVFLPQGAIASLDIIPLGKLDLISVDAYVRAATIKGRLGIPLTIAGLKQADVPANYTITV
;
A
#
# COMPACT_ATOMS: atom_id res chain seq x y z
N LEU A 1 -18.73 10.94 3.49
CA LEU A 1 -19.77 10.93 2.42
C LEU A 1 -19.22 11.00 1.00
N GLN A 2 -18.24 11.86 0.67
CA GLN A 2 -17.72 11.95 -0.71
C GLN A 2 -17.13 10.65 -1.28
N SER A 3 -16.57 9.78 -0.44
CA SER A 3 -16.07 8.45 -0.88
C SER A 3 -17.18 7.52 -1.37
N LEU A 4 -18.42 7.70 -0.90
CA LEU A 4 -19.58 6.93 -1.34
C LEU A 4 -20.04 7.30 -2.76
N GLU A 5 -19.74 8.53 -3.19
CA GLU A 5 -20.09 9.04 -4.52
C GLU A 5 -18.93 8.87 -5.50
N THR A 6 -17.69 9.07 -5.02
CA THR A 6 -16.48 9.06 -5.85
C THR A 6 -15.78 7.71 -5.92
N ASN A 7 -16.10 6.78 -5.00
CA ASN A 7 -15.40 5.50 -4.82
C ASN A 7 -13.89 5.64 -4.59
N LEU A 8 -13.47 6.77 -4.01
CA LEU A 8 -12.09 7.05 -3.65
C LEU A 8 -11.94 7.08 -2.13
N VAL A 9 -10.87 6.46 -1.64
CA VAL A 9 -10.48 6.47 -0.23
C VAL A 9 -9.01 6.82 -0.07
N GLU A 10 -8.62 7.08 1.17
CA GLU A 10 -7.21 7.16 1.56
C GLU A 10 -6.80 5.86 2.25
N VAL A 11 -5.58 5.39 1.97
CA VAL A 11 -4.99 4.26 2.69
C VAL A 11 -3.59 4.62 3.17
N ASN A 12 -3.08 3.84 4.10
CA ASN A 12 -1.66 3.72 4.36
C ASN A 12 -1.31 2.24 4.53
N PHE A 13 -0.03 1.91 4.49
CA PHE A 13 0.44 0.58 4.80
C PHE A 13 1.72 0.67 5.62
N ASP A 14 1.98 -0.37 6.41
CA ASP A 14 3.25 -0.56 7.09
C ASP A 14 4.10 -1.52 6.25
N ALA A 15 5.37 -1.16 6.07
CA ALA A 15 6.36 -1.99 5.41
C ALA A 15 7.45 -2.36 6.39
N GLU A 16 7.75 -3.65 6.48
CA GLU A 16 8.86 -4.20 7.24
C GLU A 16 10.05 -4.46 6.32
N ASN A 17 11.23 -4.05 6.76
CA ASN A 17 12.48 -4.31 6.07
C ASN A 17 13.36 -5.24 6.92
N PRO A 18 13.45 -6.53 6.59
CA PRO A 18 14.28 -7.50 7.32
C PRO A 18 15.77 -7.43 6.94
N LEU A 19 16.19 -6.48 6.10
CA LEU A 19 17.53 -6.40 5.54
C LEU A 19 18.42 -5.45 6.36
N ILE A 20 19.74 -5.71 6.31
CA ILE A 20 20.78 -4.91 6.99
C ILE A 20 21.11 -3.59 6.26
N PHE A 21 20.24 -3.14 5.36
CA PHE A 21 20.39 -1.90 4.59
C PHE A 21 19.02 -1.23 4.39
N GLU A 22 19.02 0.10 4.23
CA GLU A 22 17.80 0.90 4.05
C GLU A 22 17.13 0.58 2.70
N LEU A 23 15.80 0.54 2.70
CA LEU A 23 14.98 0.48 1.49
C LEU A 23 14.22 1.80 1.34
N THR A 24 14.14 2.30 0.11
CA THR A 24 13.32 3.47 -0.21
C THR A 24 12.37 3.16 -1.35
N PHE A 25 11.08 3.27 -1.11
CA PHE A 25 10.05 3.07 -2.11
C PHE A 25 9.85 4.38 -2.88
N ASP A 26 10.01 4.30 -4.20
CA ASP A 26 9.72 5.41 -5.10
C ASP A 26 8.28 5.33 -5.64
N ARG A 27 7.79 4.11 -5.89
CA ARG A 27 6.41 3.88 -6.36
C ARG A 27 5.89 2.53 -5.91
N VAL A 28 4.61 2.47 -5.60
CA VAL A 28 3.88 1.23 -5.30
C VAL A 28 2.61 1.19 -6.13
N VAL A 29 2.42 0.08 -6.83
CA VAL A 29 1.18 -0.26 -7.52
C VAL A 29 0.59 -1.47 -6.81
N SER A 30 -0.63 -1.35 -6.30
CA SER A 30 -1.24 -2.39 -5.48
C SER A 30 -2.67 -2.67 -5.91
N LYS A 31 -3.04 -3.96 -5.87
CA LYS A 31 -4.41 -4.45 -5.95
C LYS A 31 -4.64 -5.36 -4.76
N ALA A 32 -5.64 -5.03 -3.95
CA ALA A 32 -5.99 -5.76 -2.76
C ALA A 32 -7.48 -6.15 -2.78
N GLY A 33 -7.80 -7.28 -2.18
CA GLY A 33 -9.11 -7.88 -2.33
C GLY A 33 -9.35 -9.09 -1.44
N VAL A 34 -10.47 -9.79 -1.67
CA VAL A 34 -10.87 -10.97 -0.91
C VAL A 34 -11.30 -12.04 -1.91
N ASN A 35 -10.82 -13.28 -1.74
CA ASN A 35 -11.16 -14.42 -2.61
C ASN A 35 -10.89 -14.14 -4.10
N GLY A 36 -9.86 -13.35 -4.41
CA GLY A 36 -9.49 -12.96 -5.78
C GLY A 36 -10.29 -11.79 -6.37
N THR A 37 -11.34 -11.31 -5.70
CA THR A 37 -12.08 -10.12 -6.10
C THR A 37 -11.36 -8.87 -5.61
N VAL A 38 -11.00 -7.95 -6.51
CA VAL A 38 -10.30 -6.69 -6.16
C VAL A 38 -11.30 -5.68 -5.58
N TYR A 39 -11.00 -5.20 -4.37
CA TYR A 39 -11.78 -4.19 -3.65
C TYR A 39 -11.06 -2.85 -3.53
N ALA A 40 -9.73 -2.84 -3.55
CA ALA A 40 -8.94 -1.62 -3.50
C ALA A 40 -7.80 -1.69 -4.50
N SER A 41 -7.54 -0.60 -5.20
CA SER A 41 -6.40 -0.48 -6.10
C SER A 41 -5.83 0.92 -6.12
N PHE A 42 -4.51 1.02 -6.18
CA PHE A 42 -3.83 2.30 -6.32
C PHE A 42 -2.51 2.18 -7.07
N ASP A 43 -2.06 3.32 -7.56
CA ASP A 43 -0.75 3.53 -8.15
C ASP A 43 -0.20 4.83 -7.59
N HIS A 44 0.76 4.72 -6.66
CA HIS A 44 1.26 5.85 -5.90
C HIS A 44 2.75 6.01 -6.09
N THR A 45 3.17 7.21 -6.53
CA THR A 45 4.58 7.61 -6.59
C THR A 45 4.87 8.55 -5.43
N PHE A 46 5.83 8.18 -4.59
CA PHE A 46 6.26 8.97 -3.44
C PHE A 46 7.10 10.16 -3.90
N LYS A 47 6.85 11.34 -3.33
CA LYS A 47 7.68 12.52 -3.59
C LYS A 47 9.08 12.33 -3.00
N SER A 48 10.09 12.92 -3.64
CA SER A 48 11.47 12.91 -3.15
C SER A 48 11.55 13.28 -1.66
N PRO A 49 12.26 12.50 -0.82
CA PRO A 49 13.22 11.46 -1.20
C PRO A 49 12.63 10.04 -1.40
N GLY A 50 11.30 9.87 -1.35
CA GLY A 50 10.62 8.58 -1.36
C GLY A 50 10.14 8.15 0.02
N PHE A 51 9.51 6.98 0.11
CA PHE A 51 9.10 6.37 1.38
C PHE A 51 10.22 5.48 1.92
N VAL A 52 10.85 5.91 3.02
CA VAL A 52 12.01 5.24 3.62
C VAL A 52 11.58 4.21 4.65
N VAL A 53 12.05 2.98 4.49
CA VAL A 53 11.93 1.90 5.49
C VAL A 53 13.31 1.63 6.09
N PRO A 54 13.48 1.82 7.41
CA PRO A 54 14.79 1.75 8.05
C PRO A 54 15.37 0.33 8.01
N ILE A 55 16.66 0.24 8.34
CA ILE A 55 17.37 -1.03 8.50
C ILE A 55 16.72 -1.85 9.62
N LEU A 56 16.43 -3.13 9.35
CA LEU A 56 15.85 -4.07 10.34
C LEU A 56 14.63 -3.50 11.09
N GLY A 57 13.76 -2.77 10.39
CA GLY A 57 12.66 -2.05 11.03
C GLY A 57 11.45 -1.86 10.14
N THR A 58 10.44 -1.22 10.72
CA THR A 58 9.14 -0.99 10.09
C THR A 58 8.88 0.51 9.95
N ALA A 59 8.23 0.91 8.88
CA ALA A 59 7.76 2.28 8.69
C ALA A 59 6.36 2.30 8.08
N ASN A 60 5.60 3.36 8.38
CA ASN A 60 4.31 3.62 7.76
C ASN A 60 4.49 4.48 6.51
N SER A 61 3.81 4.15 5.42
CA SER A 61 3.86 4.87 4.15
C SER A 61 3.38 6.32 4.24
N GLY A 62 2.66 6.67 5.32
CA GLY A 62 1.83 7.85 5.35
C GLY A 62 0.61 7.70 4.43
N ARG A 63 -0.15 8.79 4.27
CA ARG A 63 -1.40 8.79 3.52
C ARG A 63 -1.15 8.68 2.02
N ILE A 64 -1.81 7.71 1.40
CA ILE A 64 -1.93 7.52 -0.03
C ILE A 64 -3.35 7.92 -0.42
N PRO A 65 -3.54 9.07 -1.08
CA PRO A 65 -4.85 9.50 -1.53
C PRO A 65 -5.27 8.78 -2.81
N ASN A 66 -6.54 8.93 -3.17
CA ASN A 66 -7.11 8.47 -4.45
C ASN A 66 -7.00 6.95 -4.67
N VAL A 67 -7.15 6.16 -3.61
CA VAL A 67 -7.29 4.71 -3.74
C VAL A 67 -8.67 4.41 -4.29
N PHE A 68 -8.72 3.78 -5.45
CA PHE A 68 -9.95 3.44 -6.13
C PHE A 68 -10.54 2.16 -5.54
N LEU A 69 -11.85 2.18 -5.30
CA LEU A 69 -12.65 1.03 -4.89
C LEU A 69 -13.44 0.49 -6.10
N PRO A 70 -12.97 -0.54 -6.81
CA PRO A 70 -13.61 -1.00 -8.05
C PRO A 70 -15.02 -1.55 -7.85
N GLN A 71 -15.32 -2.11 -6.67
CA GLN A 71 -16.66 -2.59 -6.31
C GLN A 71 -17.57 -1.45 -5.80
N GLY A 72 -17.03 -0.23 -5.71
CA GLY A 72 -17.67 0.89 -5.07
C GLY A 72 -17.60 0.84 -3.55
N ALA A 73 -17.83 1.99 -2.92
CA ALA A 73 -17.67 2.13 -1.48
C ALA A 73 -18.74 1.35 -0.68
N ILE A 74 -19.96 1.20 -1.19
CA ILE A 74 -21.04 0.45 -0.54
C ILE A 74 -20.70 -1.04 -0.46
N ALA A 75 -20.30 -1.66 -1.58
CA ALA A 75 -19.90 -3.07 -1.59
C ALA A 75 -18.60 -3.30 -0.80
N SER A 76 -17.77 -2.26 -0.64
CA SER A 76 -16.58 -2.30 0.20
C SER A 76 -16.88 -2.23 1.70
N LEU A 77 -18.13 -1.94 2.12
CA LEU A 77 -18.52 -2.03 3.53
C LEU A 77 -18.58 -3.49 3.99
N ASP A 78 -18.90 -4.42 3.09
CA ASP A 78 -19.04 -5.85 3.40
C ASP A 78 -17.71 -6.52 3.78
N ILE A 79 -16.58 -5.93 3.38
CA ILE A 79 -15.24 -6.44 3.73
C ILE A 79 -14.71 -5.85 5.04
N ILE A 80 -15.33 -4.80 5.59
CA ILE A 80 -14.90 -4.18 6.86
C ILE A 80 -14.93 -5.19 8.02
N PRO A 81 -15.99 -5.99 8.22
CA PRO A 81 -16.05 -6.96 9.31
C PRO A 81 -15.01 -8.07 9.22
N LEU A 82 -14.39 -8.30 8.06
CA LEU A 82 -13.36 -9.32 7.89
C LEU A 82 -12.04 -8.92 8.57
N GLY A 83 -11.78 -7.62 8.72
CA GLY A 83 -10.56 -7.09 9.36
C GLY A 83 -9.26 -7.43 8.63
N LYS A 84 -9.34 -7.97 7.41
CA LYS A 84 -8.18 -8.41 6.63
C LYS A 84 -8.44 -8.27 5.13
N LEU A 85 -7.36 -8.19 4.37
CA LEU A 85 -7.37 -8.07 2.91
C LEU A 85 -6.19 -8.83 2.32
N ASP A 86 -6.40 -9.50 1.18
CA ASP A 86 -5.33 -10.14 0.44
C ASP A 86 -4.69 -9.15 -0.53
N LEU A 87 -3.37 -9.06 -0.52
CA LEU A 87 -2.61 -8.40 -1.57
C LEU A 87 -2.54 -9.34 -2.78
N ILE A 88 -3.43 -9.10 -3.75
CA ILE A 88 -3.57 -9.91 -4.98
C ILE A 88 -2.38 -9.69 -5.91
N SER A 89 -1.88 -8.45 -5.98
CA SER A 89 -0.69 -8.08 -6.73
C SER A 89 -0.13 -6.78 -6.19
N VAL A 90 1.16 -6.75 -5.89
CA VAL A 90 1.89 -5.53 -5.56
C VAL A 90 3.17 -5.46 -6.38
N ASP A 91 3.34 -4.35 -7.10
CA ASP A 91 4.58 -3.98 -7.76
C ASP A 91 5.23 -2.84 -6.97
N ALA A 92 6.39 -3.10 -6.39
CA ALA A 92 7.16 -2.13 -5.64
C ALA A 92 8.41 -1.73 -6.41
N TYR A 93 8.56 -0.43 -6.65
CA TYR A 93 9.75 0.18 -7.22
C TYR A 93 10.54 0.78 -6.07
N VAL A 94 11.65 0.13 -5.72
CA VAL A 94 12.44 0.48 -4.54
C VAL A 94 13.88 0.76 -4.92
N ARG A 95 14.58 1.52 -4.08
CA ARG A 95 16.03 1.66 -4.09
C ARG A 95 16.58 1.00 -2.83
N ALA A 96 17.51 0.07 -3.01
CA ALA A 96 18.19 -0.63 -1.93
C ALA A 96 19.50 0.08 -1.56
N ALA A 97 19.91 -0.07 -0.30
CA ALA A 97 21.12 0.53 0.25
C ALA A 97 21.16 2.07 0.08
N THR A 98 19.99 2.70 0.27
CA THR A 98 19.89 4.16 0.32
C THR A 98 20.45 4.72 1.63
N ILE A 99 20.69 6.03 1.64
CA ILE A 99 21.01 6.76 2.87
C ILE A 99 20.00 7.90 2.99
N LYS A 100 19.07 7.79 3.96
CA LYS A 100 17.98 8.76 4.16
C LYS A 100 17.18 9.01 2.87
N GLY A 101 16.85 7.95 2.14
CA GLY A 101 16.07 8.04 0.91
C GLY A 101 16.84 8.45 -0.34
N ARG A 102 18.16 8.68 -0.24
CA ARG A 102 18.98 9.15 -1.37
C ARG A 102 19.90 8.06 -1.91
N LEU A 103 20.28 8.20 -3.18
CA LEU A 103 21.12 7.24 -3.92
C LEU A 103 20.46 5.86 -3.95
N GLY A 104 21.24 4.78 -3.83
CA GLY A 104 20.78 3.40 -3.81
C GLY A 104 20.74 2.74 -5.19
N ILE A 105 20.57 1.43 -5.17
CA ILE A 105 20.47 0.58 -6.36
C ILE A 105 18.98 0.35 -6.64
N PRO A 106 18.46 0.75 -7.82
CA PRO A 106 17.07 0.52 -8.16
C PRO A 106 16.79 -0.98 -8.28
N LEU A 107 15.68 -1.40 -7.69
CA LEU A 107 15.16 -2.76 -7.71
C LEU A 107 13.65 -2.68 -7.95
N THR A 108 13.17 -3.46 -8.92
CA THR A 108 11.74 -3.65 -9.15
C THR A 108 11.35 -5.01 -8.62
N ILE A 109 10.38 -5.02 -7.71
CA ILE A 109 9.78 -6.24 -7.18
C ILE A 109 8.37 -6.31 -7.73
N ALA A 110 8.11 -7.23 -8.67
CA ALA A 110 6.83 -7.33 -9.36
C ALA A 110 6.02 -8.53 -8.87
N GLY A 111 4.70 -8.36 -8.79
CA GLY A 111 3.75 -9.44 -8.51
C GLY A 111 3.83 -10.00 -7.10
N LEU A 112 4.22 -9.21 -6.10
CA LEU A 112 4.17 -9.62 -4.69
C LEU A 112 2.73 -9.96 -4.30
N LYS A 113 2.59 -11.04 -3.54
CA LYS A 113 1.31 -11.52 -3.01
C LYS A 113 1.45 -11.80 -1.54
N GLN A 114 0.42 -11.44 -0.78
CA GLN A 114 0.36 -11.71 0.65
C GLN A 114 -1.10 -11.90 1.04
N ALA A 115 -1.40 -13.02 1.67
CA ALA A 115 -2.74 -13.31 2.16
C ALA A 115 -2.93 -12.73 3.57
N ASP A 116 -4.19 -12.51 3.94
CA ASP A 116 -4.61 -12.20 5.31
C ASP A 116 -3.90 -10.98 5.93
N VAL A 117 -3.61 -9.94 5.13
CA VAL A 117 -3.01 -8.71 5.65
C VAL A 117 -4.03 -7.99 6.53
N PRO A 118 -3.70 -7.68 7.81
CA PRO A 118 -4.62 -6.96 8.69
C PRO A 118 -5.03 -5.61 8.09
N ALA A 119 -6.33 -5.33 8.08
CA ALA A 119 -6.90 -4.11 7.50
C ALA A 119 -7.81 -3.43 8.53
N ASN A 120 -7.49 -2.18 8.85
CA ASN A 120 -8.30 -1.34 9.73
C ASN A 120 -9.05 -0.30 8.92
N TYR A 121 -10.32 -0.07 9.25
CA TYR A 121 -11.21 0.82 8.51
C TYR A 121 -11.74 1.91 9.44
N THR A 122 -11.59 3.15 9.02
CA THR A 122 -12.16 4.31 9.73
C THR A 122 -13.16 4.99 8.81
N ILE A 123 -14.42 5.07 9.25
CA ILE A 123 -15.46 5.82 8.55
C ILE A 123 -15.60 7.17 9.25
N THR A 124 -15.19 8.23 8.58
CA THR A 124 -15.41 9.60 9.05
C THR A 124 -16.69 10.12 8.40
N VAL A 125 -17.67 10.47 9.24
CA VAL A 125 -18.98 11.02 8.82
C VAL A 125 -18.88 12.52 8.64
#